data_AF-A0A8H3BE28-F1
#
_entry.id   AF-A0A8H3BE28-F1
#
_cell.length_a   1.000
_cell.length_b   1.000
_cell.length_c   1.000
_cell.angle_alpha   90.00
_cell.angle_beta   90.00
_cell.angle_gamma   90.00
#
_symmetry.space_group_name_H-M   'P 1'
#
loop_
_entity.id
_entity.type
_entity.pdbx_description
1 polymer ?
#
loop_
_entity_poly.entity_id
_entity_poly.type
_entity_poly.pdbx_seq_one_letter_code
_entity_poly.pdbx_strand_id
1 'polypeptide(L)' 'MNYSRAAISQEAENLQRDIDTLQKILGDEDPQKIVDRHIKLLHMYNESKDAAQVILGRLAAIKQTPVSTIHEDYDLPLQD' A
#
# COMPACT_ATOMS: atom_id res chain seq x y z
N MET A 1 -3.19 -36.46 -8.16
CA MET A 1 -4.42 -35.77 -8.58
C MET A 1 -4.34 -35.55 -10.09
N ASN A 2 -5.05 -36.35 -10.90
CA ASN A 2 -5.10 -36.17 -12.34
C ASN A 2 -6.32 -35.31 -12.67
N TYR A 3 -6.13 -34.00 -12.82
CA TYR A 3 -7.17 -33.15 -13.41
C TYR A 3 -7.42 -33.62 -14.85
N SER A 4 -8.69 -33.83 -15.21
CA SER A 4 -9.09 -34.14 -16.59
C SER A 4 -8.65 -33.00 -17.51
N ARG A 5 -8.09 -33.31 -18.69
CA ARG A 5 -7.70 -32.29 -19.68
C ARG A 5 -8.81 -31.30 -19.99
N ALA A 6 -10.07 -31.75 -19.94
CA ALA A 6 -11.24 -30.89 -20.13
C ALA A 6 -11.41 -29.85 -18.99
N ALA A 7 -11.15 -30.25 -17.73
CA ALA A 7 -11.21 -29.33 -16.60
C ALA A 7 -10.09 -28.29 -16.65
N ILE A 8 -8.88 -28.70 -17.03
CA ILE A 8 -7.73 -27.79 -17.23
C ILE A 8 -8.02 -26.79 -18.35
N SER A 9 -8.59 -27.24 -19.47
CA SER A 9 -8.98 -26.36 -20.58
C SER A 9 -10.02 -25.34 -20.16
N GLN A 10 -11.03 -25.76 -19.39
CA GLN A 10 -12.09 -24.86 -18.94
C GLN A 10 -11.57 -23.81 -17.95
N GLU A 11 -10.66 -24.20 -17.06
CA GLU A 11 -10.02 -23.29 -16.11
C GLU A 11 -9.12 -22.28 -16.82
N ALA A 12 -8.36 -22.72 -17.83
CA ALA A 12 -7.56 -21.83 -18.67
C ALA A 12 -8.41 -20.79 -19.42
N GLU A 13 -9.58 -21.19 -19.93
CA GLU A 13 -10.52 -20.27 -20.58
C GLU A 13 -11.08 -19.24 -19.61
N ASN A 14 -11.42 -19.64 -18.38
CA ASN A 14 -11.92 -18.72 -17.37
C ASN A 14 -10.84 -17.71 -16.97
N LEU A 15 -9.60 -18.18 -16.72
CA LEU A 15 -8.47 -17.32 -16.43
C LEU A 15 -8.18 -16.33 -17.56
N GLN A 16 -8.33 -16.75 -18.83
CA GLN A 16 -8.15 -15.85 -19.96
C GLN A 16 -9.21 -14.75 -20.00
N ARG A 17 -10.49 -15.06 -19.71
CA ARG A 17 -11.55 -14.03 -19.63
C ARG A 17 -11.31 -13.03 -18.52
N ASP A 18 -10.77 -13.49 -17.39
CA ASP A 18 -10.43 -12.61 -16.27
C ASP A 18 -9.27 -11.68 -16.65
N ILE A 19 -8.23 -12.22 -17.31
CA ILE A 19 -7.11 -11.41 -17.85
C ILE A 19 -7.64 -10.35 -18.83
N ASP A 20 -8.49 -10.72 -19.78
CA ASP A 20 -9.02 -9.78 -20.78
C ASP A 20 -9.86 -8.66 -20.13
N THR A 21 -10.61 -9.01 -19.07
CA THR A 21 -11.39 -8.04 -18.29
C THR A 21 -10.48 -7.09 -17.54
N LEU A 22 -9.44 -7.60 -16.89
CA LEU A 22 -8.47 -6.79 -16.16
C LEU A 22 -7.68 -5.88 -17.10
N GLN A 23 -7.29 -6.37 -18.28
CA GLN A 23 -6.61 -5.57 -19.30
C GLN A 23 -7.50 -4.42 -19.81
N LYS A 24 -8.80 -4.65 -20.00
CA LYS A 24 -9.74 -3.57 -20.36
C LYS A 24 -9.87 -2.50 -19.28
N ILE A 25 -9.88 -2.89 -18.00
CA ILE A 25 -9.95 -1.95 -16.88
C ILE A 25 -8.66 -1.13 -16.79
N LEU A 26 -7.52 -1.77 -17.03
CA LEU A 26 -6.21 -1.16 -16.97
C LEU A 26 -5.93 -0.19 -18.13
N GLY A 27 -6.55 -0.42 -19.30
CA GLY A 27 -6.33 0.39 -20.49
C GLY A 27 -4.90 0.24 -21.04
N ASP A 28 -4.28 1.36 -21.41
CA ASP A 28 -2.91 1.40 -21.98
C ASP A 28 -1.81 1.49 -20.91
N GLU A 29 -2.17 1.44 -19.62
CA GLU A 29 -1.18 1.54 -18.55
C GLU A 29 -0.47 0.21 -18.28
N ASP A 30 0.83 0.28 -18.03
CA ASP A 30 1.64 -0.89 -17.66
C ASP A 30 1.38 -1.25 -16.18
N PRO A 31 0.77 -2.41 -15.88
CA PRO A 31 0.36 -2.74 -14.52
C PRO A 31 1.56 -2.83 -13.57
N GLN A 32 2.73 -3.26 -14.08
CA GLN A 32 3.94 -3.30 -13.27
C GLN A 32 4.37 -1.90 -12.85
N LYS A 33 4.30 -0.91 -13.76
CA LYS A 33 4.65 0.47 -13.44
C LYS A 33 3.70 1.10 -12.43
N ILE A 34 2.40 0.78 -12.49
CA ILE A 34 1.42 1.27 -11.51
C ILE A 34 1.76 0.73 -10.12
N VAL A 35 1.97 -0.58 -10.01
CA VAL A 35 2.32 -1.24 -8.75
C VAL A 35 3.63 -0.69 -8.20
N ASP A 36 4.66 -0.58 -9.04
CA ASP A 36 5.96 -0.03 -8.64
C ASP A 36 5.85 1.42 -8.16
N ARG A 37 5.03 2.25 -8.82
CA ARG A 37 4.76 3.62 -8.37
C ARG A 37 4.07 3.63 -7.01
N HIS A 38 3.09 2.76 -6.81
CA HIS A 38 2.36 2.67 -5.54
C HIS A 38 3.27 2.23 -4.39
N ILE A 39 4.10 1.22 -4.63
CA ILE A 39 5.12 0.75 -3.67
C ILE A 39 6.07 1.88 -3.29
N LYS A 40 6.58 2.64 -4.27
CA LYS A 40 7.45 3.79 -4.01
C LYS A 40 6.77 4.85 -3.15
N LEU A 41 5.53 5.20 -3.46
CA LEU A 41 4.77 6.19 -2.68
C LEU A 41 4.54 5.72 -1.24
N LEU A 42 4.20 4.44 -1.04
CA LEU A 42 4.04 3.86 0.29
C LEU A 42 5.35 3.90 1.09
N HIS A 43 6.48 3.55 0.48
CA HIS A 43 7.77 3.65 1.15
C HIS A 43 8.13 5.09 1.51
N MET A 44 7.94 6.04 0.60
CA MET A 44 8.20 7.46 0.87
C MET A 44 7.31 8.02 1.98
N TYR A 45 6.04 7.62 2.00
CA TYR A 45 5.10 7.99 3.06
C TYR A 45 5.57 7.46 4.41
N ASN A 46 5.86 6.16 4.50
CA ASN A 46 6.32 5.54 5.74
C ASN A 46 7.64 6.16 6.24
N GLU A 47 8.61 6.38 5.35
CA GLU A 47 9.89 7.00 5.72
C GLU A 47 9.70 8.43 6.25
N SER A 48 8.85 9.23 5.59
CA SER A 48 8.55 10.60 6.03
C SER A 48 7.83 10.60 7.38
N LYS A 49 6.88 9.67 7.57
CA LYS A 49 6.15 9.49 8.83
C LYS A 49 7.09 9.10 9.96
N ASP A 50 7.94 8.10 9.75
CA ASP A 50 8.88 7.61 10.75
C ASP A 50 9.86 8.72 11.17
N ALA A 51 10.38 9.48 10.20
CA ALA A 51 11.24 10.62 10.48
C ALA A 51 10.51 11.70 11.32
N ALA A 52 9.26 12.01 10.99
CA ALA A 52 8.45 12.93 11.77
C ALA A 52 8.22 12.40 13.20
N GLN A 53 7.92 11.12 13.35
CA GLN A 53 7.65 10.49 14.64
C GLN A 53 8.89 10.51 15.56
N VAL A 54 10.10 10.36 14.99
CA VAL A 54 11.37 10.54 15.72
C VAL A 54 11.51 11.97 16.23
N ILE A 55 11.18 12.97 15.41
CA ILE A 55 11.26 14.39 15.79
C ILE A 55 10.23 14.70 16.89
N LEU A 56 8.99 14.23 16.74
CA LEU A 56 7.93 14.38 17.75
C LEU A 56 8.31 13.71 19.07
N GLY A 57 8.92 12.53 19.03
CA GLY A 57 9.45 11.84 20.21
C GLY A 57 10.52 12.64 20.95
N ARG A 58 11.46 13.25 20.21
CA ARG A 58 12.48 14.15 20.81
C ARG A 58 11.85 15.41 21.39
N LEU A 59 10.88 16.00 20.70
CA LEU A 59 10.16 17.18 21.18
C LEU A 59 9.41 16.89 22.48
N ALA A 60 8.72 15.76 22.55
CA ALA A 60 8.03 15.28 23.74
C ALA A 60 9.01 15.10 24.92
N ALA A 61 10.17 14.49 24.68
CA ALA A 61 11.21 14.34 25.70
C ALA A 61 11.75 15.67 26.23
N ILE A 62 11.96 16.67 25.35
CA ILE A 62 12.40 18.01 25.75
C ILE A 62 11.32 18.72 26.57
N LYS A 63 10.05 18.59 26.18
CA LYS A 63 8.91 19.17 26.90
C LYS A 63 8.51 18.38 28.17
N GLN A 64 9.09 17.19 28.38
CA GLN A 64 8.70 16.25 29.44
C GLN A 64 7.21 15.90 29.41
N THR A 65 6.63 15.84 28.21
CA THR A 65 5.23 15.45 28.00
C THR A 65 5.15 14.14 27.21
N PRO A 66 4.04 13.39 27.31
CA PRO A 66 3.78 12.28 26.42
C PRO A 66 3.74 12.73 24.95
N VAL A 67 4.11 11.83 24.03
CA VAL A 67 4.02 12.08 22.58
C VAL A 67 2.58 12.34 22.15
N SER A 68 1.59 11.70 22.79
CA SER A 68 0.17 11.93 22.51
C SER A 68 -0.26 13.38 22.71
N THR A 69 0.28 14.05 23.74
CA THR A 69 0.02 15.47 23.99
C THR A 69 0.64 16.35 22.91
N ILE A 70 1.79 15.97 22.34
CA ILE A 70 2.34 16.69 21.18
C ILE A 70 1.43 16.51 19.96
N HIS A 71 0.88 15.32 19.73
CA HIS A 71 -0.09 15.13 18.66
C HIS A 71 -1.33 16.01 18.85
N GLU A 72 -1.86 16.12 20.06
CA GLU A 72 -2.98 17.03 20.38
C GLU A 72 -2.61 18.52 20.19
N ASP A 73 -1.45 18.95 20.69
CA ASP A 73 -0.95 20.33 20.61
C ASP A 73 -0.81 20.83 19.17
N TYR A 74 -0.46 19.92 18.25
CA TYR A 74 -0.22 20.21 16.83
C TYR A 74 -1.33 19.72 15.89
N ASP A 75 -2.46 19.27 16.44
CA ASP A 75 -3.62 18.76 15.69
C ASP A 75 -3.24 17.62 14.71
N LEU A 76 -2.36 16.73 15.15
CA LEU A 76 -1.89 15.57 14.40
C LEU A 76 -2.67 14.32 14.82
N PRO A 77 -3.09 13.47 13.86
CA PRO A 77 -3.77 12.23 14.19
C PRO A 77 -2.80 11.27 14.92
N LEU A 78 -3.33 10.54 15.91
CA LEU A 78 -2.57 9.56 16.71
C LEU A 78 -2.34 8.24 15.96
N GLN A 79 -3.16 7.98 14.94
CA GLN A 79 -3.11 6.81 14.07
C GLN A 79 -3.32 7.28 12.63
N ASP A 80 -2.70 6.58 11.68
CA ASP A 80 -3.01 6.75 10.26
C ASP A 80 -4.34 6.07 9.90
#